data_AF-A0A3D3QKM3-F1
#
_entry.id   AF-A0A3D3QKM3-F1
#
_cell.length_a   1.000
_cell.length_b   1.000
_cell.length_c   1.000
_cell.angle_alpha   90.00
_cell.angle_beta   90.00
_cell.angle_gamma   90.00
#
_symmetry.space_group_name_H-M   'P 1'
#
loop_
_entity.id
_entity.type
_entity.pdbx_description
1 polymer ?
#
loop_
_entity_poly.entity_id
_entity_poly.type
_entity_poly.pdbx_seq_one_letter_code
_entity_poly.pdbx_strand_id
1 'polypeptide(L)'
;MVEPVSIEGRPEFLSAGGRTLYGGGGITPDVYEYPETLGLEESGGVLRLFQRGGGFSEALFDYAVGYVANRPDIEVGFSLTKEDIQAFYAMLEGSEGVVEWTEFQAADRFVRYHMEREIALQAWGAGGEFHQLQRHDRQLARALDLLREAQTPAELITAASEVKPDEIPDWQN
;
A
#
# COMPACT_ATOMS: atom_id res chain seq x y z
N MET A 1 13.52 6.39 -5.97
CA MET A 1 13.21 5.41 -7.02
C MET A 1 13.48 4.03 -6.45
N VAL A 2 12.53 3.11 -6.52
CA VAL A 2 12.77 1.70 -6.17
C VAL A 2 13.15 1.00 -7.46
N GLU A 3 14.38 0.50 -7.53
CA GLU A 3 14.85 -0.28 -8.69
C GLU A 3 14.83 -1.77 -8.34
N PRO A 4 14.54 -2.65 -9.32
CA PRO A 4 14.70 -4.07 -9.14
C PRO A 4 16.17 -4.39 -8.87
N VAL A 5 16.37 -5.44 -8.09
CA VAL A 5 17.70 -5.90 -7.73
C VAL A 5 18.42 -6.39 -9.00
N SER A 6 19.55 -5.77 -9.35
CA SER A 6 20.36 -6.22 -10.49
C SER A 6 21.07 -7.53 -10.20
N ILE A 7 20.89 -8.52 -11.09
CA ILE A 7 21.50 -9.85 -11.03
C ILE A 7 22.85 -9.93 -11.77
N GLU A 8 23.21 -8.91 -12.53
CA GLU A 8 24.41 -8.91 -13.34
C GLU A 8 25.68 -8.97 -12.47
N GLY A 9 26.59 -9.89 -12.81
CA GLY A 9 27.84 -10.10 -12.07
C GLY A 9 27.72 -10.83 -10.73
N ARG A 10 26.52 -11.31 -10.36
CA ARG A 10 26.33 -12.10 -9.13
C ARG A 10 26.88 -13.53 -9.30
N PRO A 11 27.43 -14.14 -8.24
CA PRO A 11 27.78 -15.55 -8.26
C PRO A 11 26.54 -16.42 -8.51
N GLU A 12 26.65 -17.39 -9.40
CA GLU A 12 25.58 -18.33 -9.73
C GLU A 12 25.81 -19.68 -9.03
N PHE A 13 24.74 -20.24 -8.48
CA PHE A 13 24.70 -21.55 -7.85
C PHE A 13 23.55 -22.37 -8.42
N LEU A 14 23.62 -23.69 -8.32
CA LEU A 14 22.51 -24.57 -8.68
C LEU A 14 21.83 -25.08 -7.42
N SER A 15 20.51 -24.92 -7.36
CA SER A 15 19.67 -25.60 -6.37
C SER A 15 19.70 -27.11 -6.59
N ALA A 16 19.27 -27.88 -5.58
CA ALA A 16 19.09 -29.33 -5.72
C ALA A 16 18.11 -29.73 -6.84
N GLY A 17 17.18 -28.83 -7.21
CA GLY A 17 16.24 -28.99 -8.31
C GLY A 17 16.74 -28.47 -9.66
N GLY A 18 18.01 -28.07 -9.77
CA GLY A 18 18.62 -27.61 -11.03
C GLY A 18 18.34 -26.15 -11.42
N ARG A 19 17.61 -25.39 -10.60
CA ARG A 19 17.43 -23.93 -10.81
C ARG A 19 18.72 -23.16 -10.51
N THR A 20 19.02 -22.13 -11.30
CA THR A 20 20.04 -21.13 -11.00
C THR A 20 19.59 -20.25 -9.82
N LEU A 21 20.47 -20.07 -8.85
CA LEU A 21 20.32 -19.20 -7.69
C LEU A 21 21.43 -18.16 -7.71
N TYR A 22 21.10 -16.90 -7.49
CA TYR A 22 22.06 -15.80 -7.47
C TYR A 22 22.51 -15.49 -6.03
N GLY A 23 23.81 -15.53 -5.78
CA GLY A 23 24.43 -15.17 -4.51
C GLY A 23 24.71 -13.66 -4.39
N GLY A 24 25.45 -13.28 -3.34
CA GLY A 24 25.83 -11.87 -3.10
C GLY A 24 24.99 -11.13 -2.05
N GLY A 25 24.04 -11.82 -1.39
CA GLY A 25 23.21 -11.26 -0.32
C GLY A 25 21.93 -10.57 -0.82
N GLY A 26 20.89 -10.62 0.02
CA GLY A 26 19.54 -10.12 -0.28
C GLY A 26 18.63 -11.16 -0.94
N ILE A 27 17.31 -11.00 -0.75
CA ILE A 27 16.28 -11.82 -1.40
C ILE A 27 15.99 -11.17 -2.75
N THR A 28 16.25 -11.87 -3.85
CA THR A 28 15.87 -11.44 -5.20
C THR A 28 14.60 -12.18 -5.58
N PRO A 29 13.46 -11.50 -5.80
CA PRO A 29 12.23 -12.19 -6.16
C PRO A 29 12.31 -12.72 -7.59
N ASP A 30 11.69 -13.87 -7.84
CA ASP A 30 11.54 -14.44 -9.19
C ASP A 30 10.60 -13.56 -10.05
N VAL A 31 9.60 -12.94 -9.42
CA VAL A 31 8.64 -12.02 -10.04
C VAL A 31 8.75 -10.67 -9.35
N TYR A 32 9.13 -9.64 -10.10
CA TYR A 32 9.17 -8.28 -9.59
C TYR A 32 7.85 -7.55 -9.90
N GLU A 33 7.18 -7.10 -8.85
CA GLU A 33 5.99 -6.25 -8.89
C GLU A 33 6.38 -4.87 -8.34
N TYR A 34 6.16 -3.83 -9.14
CA TYR A 34 6.58 -2.48 -8.76
C TYR A 34 5.70 -1.98 -7.61
N PRO A 35 6.30 -1.53 -6.48
CA PRO A 35 5.50 -1.04 -5.36
C PRO A 35 4.78 0.25 -5.76
N GLU A 36 3.58 0.43 -5.27
CA GLU A 36 2.89 1.70 -5.45
C GLU A 36 3.63 2.80 -4.70
N THR A 37 4.15 3.80 -5.43
CA THR A 37 4.88 4.93 -4.84
C THR A 37 4.03 6.19 -4.85
N LEU A 38 4.39 7.17 -4.02
CA LEU A 38 3.79 8.51 -4.08
C LEU A 38 4.36 9.28 -5.29
N GLY A 39 3.50 10.00 -6.00
CA GLY A 39 3.94 10.97 -7.01
C GLY A 39 4.67 12.16 -6.38
N LEU A 40 5.30 13.02 -7.20
CA LEU A 40 6.03 14.20 -6.68
C LEU A 40 5.11 15.17 -5.94
N GLU A 41 3.96 15.51 -6.53
CA GLU A 41 2.96 16.39 -5.93
C GLU A 41 2.40 15.81 -4.62
N GLU A 42 2.02 14.53 -4.66
CA GLU A 42 1.50 13.80 -3.51
C GLU A 42 2.52 13.70 -2.37
N SER A 43 3.78 13.42 -2.69
CA SER A 43 4.87 13.41 -1.71
C SER A 43 5.00 14.76 -1.00
N GLY A 44 4.84 15.86 -1.74
CA GLY A 44 4.84 17.21 -1.18
C GLY A 44 3.66 17.48 -0.23
N GLY A 45 2.45 17.04 -0.61
CA GLY A 45 1.27 17.09 0.26
C GLY A 45 1.45 16.29 1.55
N VAL A 46 1.89 15.04 1.42
CA VAL A 46 2.14 14.13 2.55
C VAL A 46 3.18 14.70 3.52
N LEU A 47 4.28 15.26 3.00
CA LEU A 47 5.31 15.86 3.84
C LEU A 47 4.76 17.01 4.72
N ARG A 48 3.87 17.83 4.18
CA ARG A 48 3.25 18.94 4.92
C ARG A 48 2.30 18.47 6.00
N LEU A 49 1.52 17.42 5.72
CA LEU A 49 0.71 16.74 6.74
C LEU A 49 1.59 16.20 7.88
N PHE A 50 2.71 15.55 7.56
CA PHE A 50 3.64 14.99 8.56
C PHE A 50 4.33 16.04 9.44
N GLN A 51 4.65 17.23 8.89
CA GLN A 51 5.20 18.33 9.68
C GLN A 51 4.26 18.79 10.82
N ARG A 52 2.99 18.37 10.76
CA ARG A 52 1.93 18.61 11.75
C ARG A 52 1.41 17.32 12.40
N GLY A 53 2.19 16.23 12.36
CA GLY A 53 1.72 14.85 12.53
C GLY A 53 1.01 14.48 13.85
N GLY A 54 1.15 15.28 14.90
CA GLY A 54 0.39 15.10 16.16
C GLY A 54 -1.12 15.29 15.95
N GLY A 55 -1.53 16.44 15.43
CA GLY A 55 -2.94 16.74 15.17
C GLY A 55 -3.58 15.86 14.10
N PHE A 56 -2.81 15.45 13.09
CA PHE A 56 -3.31 14.52 12.06
C PHE A 56 -3.65 13.15 12.65
N SER A 57 -2.78 12.58 13.49
CA SER A 57 -3.00 11.25 14.07
C SER A 57 -4.16 11.25 15.07
N GLU A 58 -4.29 12.30 15.88
CA GLU A 58 -5.41 12.47 16.81
C GLU A 58 -6.74 12.63 16.05
N ALA A 59 -6.79 13.53 15.06
CA ALA A 59 -7.97 13.68 14.22
C ALA A 59 -8.31 12.36 13.50
N LEU A 60 -7.33 11.61 13.01
CA LEU A 60 -7.59 10.35 12.32
C LEU A 60 -8.30 9.34 13.23
N PHE A 61 -7.81 9.21 14.47
CA PHE A 61 -8.39 8.34 15.48
C PHE A 61 -9.82 8.75 15.84
N ASP A 62 -10.03 10.04 16.18
CA ASP A 62 -11.34 10.55 16.57
C ASP A 62 -12.38 10.41 15.45
N TYR A 63 -11.95 10.66 14.20
CA TYR A 63 -12.81 10.48 13.03
C TYR A 63 -13.22 9.02 12.89
N ALA A 64 -12.26 8.09 12.98
CA ALA A 64 -12.50 6.67 12.82
C ALA A 64 -13.48 6.14 13.88
N VAL A 65 -13.29 6.52 15.16
CA VAL A 65 -14.20 6.16 16.25
C VAL A 65 -15.61 6.67 15.97
N GLY A 66 -15.75 7.96 15.59
CA GLY A 66 -17.04 8.54 15.24
C GLY A 66 -17.68 7.91 14.01
N TYR A 67 -16.89 7.55 13.01
CA TYR A 67 -17.35 6.92 11.78
C TYR A 67 -17.99 5.55 12.05
N VAL A 68 -17.30 4.72 12.84
CA VAL A 68 -17.76 3.38 13.24
C VAL A 68 -18.98 3.47 14.15
N ALA A 69 -18.97 4.38 15.14
CA ALA A 69 -20.09 4.55 16.07
C ALA A 69 -21.41 4.91 15.35
N ASN A 70 -21.33 5.65 14.24
CA ASN A 70 -22.49 6.04 13.44
C ASN A 70 -22.85 5.06 12.30
N ARG A 71 -22.04 4.01 12.10
CA ARG A 71 -22.22 3.00 11.04
C ARG A 71 -21.98 1.59 11.59
N PRO A 72 -22.86 1.11 12.48
CA PRO A 72 -22.69 -0.20 13.14
C PRO A 72 -22.77 -1.39 12.16
N ASP A 73 -23.29 -1.16 10.96
CA ASP A 73 -23.48 -2.11 9.87
C ASP A 73 -22.43 -1.99 8.76
N ILE A 74 -21.35 -1.21 8.98
CA ILE A 74 -20.22 -1.17 8.05
C ILE A 74 -19.66 -2.58 7.83
N GLU A 75 -19.28 -2.87 6.58
CA GLU A 75 -18.63 -4.13 6.20
C GLU A 75 -17.22 -3.87 5.67
N VAL A 76 -16.36 -4.88 5.81
CA VAL A 76 -15.03 -4.88 5.18
C VAL A 76 -15.21 -4.72 3.67
N GLY A 77 -14.34 -3.93 3.05
CA GLY A 77 -14.43 -3.58 1.64
C GLY A 77 -15.09 -2.23 1.37
N PHE A 78 -15.49 -1.48 2.40
CA PHE A 78 -15.99 -0.11 2.23
C PHE A 78 -14.95 0.82 1.58
N SER A 79 -15.43 1.89 0.98
CA SER A 79 -14.60 2.97 0.44
C SER A 79 -15.12 4.32 0.92
N LEU A 80 -14.22 5.24 1.19
CA LEU A 80 -14.59 6.59 1.63
C LEU A 80 -15.07 7.43 0.45
N THR A 81 -16.14 8.20 0.69
CA THR A 81 -16.70 9.15 -0.27
C THR A 81 -15.88 10.45 -0.32
N LYS A 82 -16.25 11.41 -1.17
CA LYS A 82 -15.59 12.74 -1.14
C LYS A 82 -16.02 13.53 0.08
N GLU A 83 -17.26 13.35 0.50
CA GLU A 83 -17.90 13.96 1.64
C GLU A 83 -17.23 13.51 2.95
N ASP A 84 -16.85 12.23 3.05
CA ASP A 84 -16.11 11.71 4.20
C ASP A 84 -14.75 12.41 4.36
N ILE A 85 -14.04 12.63 3.25
CA ILE A 85 -12.74 13.31 3.23
C ILE A 85 -12.89 14.80 3.58
N GLN A 86 -13.93 15.46 3.08
CA GLN A 86 -14.24 16.84 3.45
C GLN A 86 -14.59 16.98 4.94
N ALA A 87 -15.36 16.04 5.48
CA ALA A 87 -15.71 16.00 6.89
C ALA A 87 -14.46 15.82 7.77
N PHE A 88 -13.54 14.95 7.34
CA PHE A 88 -12.27 14.77 8.03
C PHE A 88 -11.40 16.03 7.99
N TYR A 89 -11.28 16.69 6.84
CA TYR A 89 -10.55 17.95 6.72
C TYR A 89 -11.11 19.05 7.62
N ALA A 90 -12.45 19.20 7.69
CA ALA A 90 -13.08 20.18 8.56
C ALA A 90 -12.77 19.93 10.05
N MET A 91 -12.60 18.67 10.45
CA MET A 91 -12.19 18.32 11.80
C MET A 91 -10.71 18.63 12.05
N LEU A 92 -9.86 18.40 11.05
CA LEU A 92 -8.44 18.73 11.10
C LEU A 92 -8.19 20.26 11.19
N GLU A 93 -8.96 21.06 10.47
CA GLU A 93 -8.88 22.53 10.50
C GLU A 93 -9.17 23.12 11.89
N GLY A 94 -9.99 22.43 12.69
CA GLY A 94 -10.26 22.79 14.09
C GLY A 94 -9.14 22.44 15.08
N SER A 95 -8.09 21.75 14.64
CA SER A 95 -6.96 21.29 15.47
C SER A 95 -5.68 22.12 15.22
N GLU A 96 -4.67 21.99 16.09
CA GLU A 96 -3.32 22.55 15.85
C GLU A 96 -2.64 21.81 14.67
N GLY A 97 -3.06 22.09 13.43
CA GLY A 97 -2.61 21.29 12.28
C GLY A 97 -3.05 21.78 10.90
N VAL A 98 -3.52 23.02 10.77
CA VAL A 98 -4.04 23.55 9.50
C VAL A 98 -3.00 23.44 8.38
N VAL A 99 -3.31 22.59 7.40
CA VAL A 99 -2.66 22.50 6.09
C VAL A 99 -3.66 23.08 5.09
N GLU A 100 -3.19 23.82 4.09
CA GLU A 100 -4.08 24.40 3.09
C GLU A 100 -4.87 23.31 2.36
N TRP A 101 -6.12 23.58 2.01
CA TRP A 101 -6.99 22.59 1.35
C TRP A 101 -6.35 21.98 0.10
N THR A 102 -5.66 22.80 -0.70
CA THR A 102 -4.95 22.33 -1.91
C THR A 102 -3.83 21.36 -1.58
N GLU A 103 -3.13 21.59 -0.46
CA GLU A 103 -2.03 20.74 0.00
C GLU A 103 -2.53 19.43 0.60
N PHE A 104 -3.70 19.46 1.26
CA PHE A 104 -4.41 18.28 1.73
C PHE A 104 -4.94 17.46 0.55
N GLN A 105 -5.52 18.10 -0.47
CA GLN A 105 -5.99 17.43 -1.68
C GLN A 105 -4.86 16.76 -2.46
N ALA A 106 -3.66 17.36 -2.49
CA ALA A 106 -2.50 16.73 -3.08
C ALA A 106 -2.17 15.37 -2.43
N ALA A 107 -2.54 15.16 -1.17
CA ALA A 107 -2.36 13.92 -0.42
C ALA A 107 -3.62 13.04 -0.32
N ASP A 108 -4.65 13.26 -1.15
CA ASP A 108 -5.97 12.61 -1.02
C ASP A 108 -5.88 11.07 -0.92
N ARG A 109 -5.09 10.42 -1.79
CA ARG A 109 -4.93 8.96 -1.78
C ARG A 109 -4.26 8.47 -0.49
N PHE A 110 -3.21 9.15 -0.03
CA PHE A 110 -2.57 8.87 1.25
C PHE A 110 -3.55 9.03 2.42
N VAL A 111 -4.31 10.13 2.44
CA VAL A 111 -5.30 10.41 3.49
C VAL A 111 -6.39 9.34 3.50
N ARG A 112 -6.97 8.99 2.34
CA ARG A 112 -7.96 7.91 2.21
C ARG A 112 -7.41 6.60 2.75
N TYR A 113 -6.21 6.20 2.34
CA TYR A 113 -5.57 4.97 2.80
C TYR A 113 -5.46 4.95 4.34
N HIS A 114 -5.00 6.04 4.95
CA HIS A 114 -4.86 6.14 6.40
C HIS A 114 -6.20 6.14 7.13
N MET A 115 -7.22 6.81 6.59
CA MET A 115 -8.57 6.81 7.17
C MET A 115 -9.23 5.45 7.08
N GLU A 116 -9.16 4.78 5.91
CA GLU A 116 -9.73 3.44 5.73
C GLU A 116 -9.03 2.41 6.64
N ARG A 117 -7.71 2.52 6.76
CA ARG A 117 -6.90 1.73 7.70
C ARG A 117 -7.35 1.91 9.15
N GLU A 118 -7.45 3.15 9.62
CA GLU A 118 -7.81 3.44 11.00
C GLU A 118 -9.26 3.04 11.30
N ILE A 119 -10.20 3.32 10.38
CA ILE A 119 -11.60 2.88 10.52
C ILE A 119 -11.69 1.35 10.63
N ALA A 120 -10.99 0.62 9.76
CA ALA A 120 -11.00 -0.84 9.81
C ALA A 120 -10.35 -1.38 11.10
N LEU A 121 -9.29 -0.72 11.59
CA LEU A 121 -8.66 -1.03 12.87
C LEU A 121 -9.64 -0.82 14.04
N GLN A 122 -10.38 0.30 14.07
CA GLN A 122 -11.36 0.58 15.11
C GLN A 122 -12.58 -0.34 15.05
N ALA A 123 -13.02 -0.73 13.84
CA ALA A 123 -14.19 -1.59 13.65
C ALA A 123 -13.91 -3.07 13.99
N TRP A 124 -12.73 -3.58 13.64
CA TRP A 124 -12.47 -5.03 13.63
C TRP A 124 -11.06 -5.43 14.10
N GLY A 125 -10.27 -4.49 14.61
CA GLY A 125 -8.89 -4.71 15.02
C GLY A 125 -7.95 -5.02 13.85
N ALA A 126 -6.75 -5.51 14.18
CA ALA A 126 -5.68 -5.76 13.21
C ALA A 126 -6.08 -6.75 12.08
N GLY A 127 -6.99 -7.69 12.37
CA GLY A 127 -7.50 -8.63 11.37
C GLY A 127 -8.31 -7.91 10.28
N GLY A 128 -9.25 -7.04 10.68
CA GLY A 128 -10.04 -6.28 9.71
C GLY A 128 -9.24 -5.19 9.01
N GLU A 129 -8.28 -4.56 9.68
CA GLU A 129 -7.28 -3.70 9.05
C GLU A 129 -6.59 -4.43 7.90
N PHE A 130 -6.02 -5.62 8.17
CA PHE A 130 -5.37 -6.43 7.15
C PHE A 130 -6.33 -6.78 5.99
N HIS A 131 -7.55 -7.23 6.31
CA HIS A 131 -8.54 -7.59 5.31
C HIS A 131 -9.02 -6.41 4.46
N GLN A 132 -9.05 -5.21 5.02
CA GLN A 132 -9.37 -3.97 4.31
C GLN A 132 -8.22 -3.58 3.37
N LEU A 133 -6.97 -3.64 3.86
CA LEU A 133 -5.81 -3.12 3.15
C LEU A 133 -5.23 -4.06 2.11
N GLN A 134 -5.43 -5.37 2.22
CA GLN A 134 -4.94 -6.35 1.23
C GLN A 134 -5.37 -6.04 -0.20
N ARG A 135 -6.46 -5.28 -0.41
CA ARG A 135 -6.93 -4.87 -1.75
C ARG A 135 -5.97 -3.90 -2.46
N HIS A 136 -5.12 -3.22 -1.70
CA HIS A 136 -4.08 -2.33 -2.21
C HIS A 136 -2.73 -3.05 -2.38
N ASP A 137 -2.61 -4.28 -1.89
CA ASP A 137 -1.37 -5.07 -1.98
C ASP A 137 -1.31 -5.83 -3.31
N ARG A 138 -0.73 -5.16 -4.31
CA ARG A 138 -0.49 -5.76 -5.64
C ARG A 138 0.40 -6.99 -5.58
N GLN A 139 1.38 -7.02 -4.67
CA GLN A 139 2.30 -8.15 -4.53
C GLN A 139 1.57 -9.38 -4.00
N LEU A 140 0.72 -9.19 -2.99
CA LEU A 140 -0.14 -10.24 -2.47
C LEU A 140 -1.15 -10.71 -3.52
N ALA A 141 -1.81 -9.79 -4.23
CA ALA A 141 -2.75 -10.13 -5.29
C ALA A 141 -2.08 -11.00 -6.36
N ARG A 142 -0.90 -10.60 -6.85
CA ARG A 142 -0.13 -11.36 -7.84
C ARG A 142 0.28 -12.73 -7.33
N ALA A 143 0.75 -12.81 -6.10
CA ALA A 143 1.15 -14.07 -5.48
C ALA A 143 -0.04 -15.04 -5.37
N LEU A 144 -1.21 -14.53 -4.98
CA LEU A 144 -2.44 -15.33 -4.89
C LEU A 144 -2.90 -15.83 -6.26
N ASP A 145 -2.77 -15.02 -7.31
CA ASP A 145 -3.13 -15.44 -8.68
C ASP A 145 -2.23 -16.59 -9.15
N LEU A 146 -0.90 -16.46 -8.99
CA LEU A 146 0.04 -17.54 -9.32
C LEU A 146 -0.22 -18.82 -8.52
N LEU A 147 -0.53 -18.69 -7.23
CA LEU A 147 -0.85 -19.83 -6.36
C LEU A 147 -2.15 -20.54 -6.76
N ARG A 148 -3.12 -19.82 -7.32
CA ARG A 148 -4.39 -20.43 -7.80
C ARG A 148 -4.22 -21.17 -9.12
N GLU A 149 -3.32 -20.70 -9.98
CA GLU A 149 -3.06 -21.30 -11.28
C GLU A 149 -2.19 -22.56 -11.19
N ALA A 150 -1.34 -22.67 -10.16
CA ALA A 150 -0.47 -23.82 -9.96
C ALA A 150 -1.08 -24.87 -8.99
N GLN A 151 -1.01 -26.15 -9.37
CA GLN A 151 -1.42 -27.28 -8.52
C GLN A 151 -0.24 -27.92 -7.79
N THR A 152 1.00 -27.62 -8.22
CA THR A 152 2.22 -28.15 -7.60
C THR A 152 3.29 -27.05 -7.43
N PRO A 153 4.25 -27.23 -6.51
CA PRO A 153 5.38 -26.30 -6.41
C PRO A 153 6.19 -26.17 -7.71
N ALA A 154 6.29 -27.23 -8.50
CA ALA A 154 6.99 -27.19 -9.79
C ALA A 154 6.25 -26.30 -10.80
N GLU A 155 4.93 -26.44 -10.90
CA GLU A 155 4.09 -25.59 -11.75
C GLU A 155 4.16 -24.12 -11.33
N LEU A 156 4.15 -23.84 -10.03
CA LEU A 156 4.26 -22.47 -9.50
C LEU A 156 5.59 -21.82 -9.92
N ILE A 157 6.69 -22.56 -9.81
CA ILE A 157 8.03 -22.08 -10.19
C ILE A 157 8.08 -21.81 -11.70
N THR A 158 7.52 -22.70 -12.52
CA THR A 158 7.44 -22.50 -13.97
C THR A 158 6.62 -21.27 -14.30
N ALA A 159 5.41 -21.15 -13.74
CA ALA A 159 4.53 -20.00 -13.96
C ALA A 159 5.22 -18.68 -13.58
N ALA A 160 5.86 -18.63 -12.41
CA ALA A 160 6.61 -17.45 -11.95
C ALA A 160 7.75 -17.06 -12.92
N SER A 161 8.45 -18.02 -13.51
CA SER A 161 9.54 -17.74 -14.46
C SER A 161 9.08 -17.21 -15.81
N GLU A 162 7.81 -17.43 -16.17
CA GLU A 162 7.21 -16.97 -17.43
C GLU A 162 6.50 -15.61 -17.29
N VAL A 163 6.28 -15.15 -16.05
CA VAL A 163 5.70 -13.82 -15.80
C VAL A 163 6.65 -12.73 -16.28
N LYS A 164 6.13 -11.85 -17.14
CA LYS A 164 6.81 -10.60 -17.46
C LYS A 164 6.84 -9.73 -16.18
N PRO A 165 8.01 -9.25 -15.72
CA PRO A 165 8.09 -8.31 -14.61
C PRO A 165 7.34 -7.02 -14.91
N ASP A 166 6.85 -6.37 -13.86
CA ASP A 166 6.25 -5.04 -13.97
C ASP A 166 7.24 -4.03 -14.57
N GLU A 167 6.73 -3.14 -15.41
CA GLU A 167 7.48 -2.01 -15.94
C GLU A 167 7.56 -0.91 -14.89
N ILE A 168 8.77 -0.43 -14.61
CA ILE A 168 8.98 0.73 -13.73
C ILE A 168 8.42 1.96 -14.48
N PRO A 169 7.47 2.71 -13.90
CA PRO A 169 6.94 3.91 -14.54
C PRO A 169 8.06 4.92 -14.82
N ASP A 170 8.04 5.53 -16.01
CA ASP A 170 8.94 6.65 -16.34
C ASP A 170 8.38 7.94 -15.73
N TRP A 171 8.98 8.37 -14.61
CA TRP A 171 8.56 9.56 -13.86
C TRP A 171 9.08 10.88 -14.44
N GLN A 172 9.62 10.89 -15.67
CA GLN A 172 10.14 12.10 -16.34
C GLN A 172 9.06 12.95 -17.05
N ASN A 173 7.78 12.58 -16.99
CA ASN A 173 6.68 13.36 -17.59
C ASN A 173 5.64 13.80 -16.56
#